data_AF-J9AE59-F1
#
_entry.id   AF-J9AE59-F1
#
_cell.length_a   1.000
_cell.length_b   1.000
_cell.length_c   1.000
_cell.angle_alpha   90.00
_cell.angle_beta   90.00
_cell.angle_gamma   90.00
#
_symmetry.space_group_name_H-M   'P 1'
#
loop_
_entity.id
_entity.type
_entity.pdbx_description
1 polymer ?
#
loop_
_entity_poly.entity_id
_entity_poly.type
_entity_poly.pdbx_seq_one_letter_code
_entity_poly.pdbx_strand_id
1 'polypeptide(L)'
;IIAAKKKEWEEFDNQPSIEELSAGGKKQLTFIDLLFSVRDKYNLTDEDIRGQVDMFMVAGSDSVSAQIGFNLFALGHRQHYQEKVYQEIRNVTGASFITVFHLFYYY
;
A
#
# COMPACT_ATOMS: atom_id res chain seq x y z
N ILE A 1 -3.09 -11.87 5.90
CA ILE A 1 -2.95 -10.49 6.42
C ILE A 1 -4.03 -10.18 7.45
N ILE A 2 -5.31 -10.24 7.11
CA ILE A 2 -6.43 -9.92 8.02
C ILE A 2 -6.42 -10.78 9.30
N ALA A 3 -6.19 -12.10 9.19
CA ALA A 3 -6.13 -12.98 10.36
C ALA A 3 -4.97 -12.65 11.33
N ALA A 4 -3.81 -12.27 10.81
CA ALA A 4 -2.67 -11.85 11.63
C ALA A 4 -2.98 -10.52 12.33
N LYS A 5 -3.57 -9.57 11.59
CA LYS A 5 -4.03 -8.29 12.14
C LYS A 5 -5.13 -8.44 13.20
N LYS A 6 -6.04 -9.38 13.01
CA LYS A 6 -7.08 -9.71 14.00
C LYS A 6 -6.47 -10.20 15.30
N LYS A 7 -5.49 -11.11 15.22
CA LYS A 7 -4.77 -11.60 16.40
C LYS A 7 -4.04 -10.47 17.13
N GLU A 8 -3.33 -9.60 16.40
CA GLU A 8 -2.70 -8.41 17.00
C GLU A 8 -3.72 -7.51 17.69
N TRP A 9 -4.91 -7.36 17.12
CA TRP A 9 -5.99 -6.52 17.67
C TRP A 9 -6.57 -7.12 18.96
N GLU A 10 -6.73 -8.44 19.02
CA GLU A 10 -7.22 -9.17 20.19
C GLU A 10 -6.20 -9.21 21.35
N GLU A 11 -4.91 -9.03 21.05
CA GLU A 11 -3.82 -8.95 22.05
C GLU A 11 -3.73 -7.58 22.75
N PHE A 12 -4.50 -6.56 22.33
CA PHE A 12 -4.54 -5.28 23.04
C PHE A 12 -5.39 -5.38 24.31
N ASP A 13 -4.77 -5.11 25.47
CA ASP A 13 -5.45 -5.05 26.77
C ASP A 13 -6.65 -4.08 26.78
N ASN A 14 -6.55 -2.98 26.03
CA ASN A 14 -7.64 -2.06 25.74
C ASN A 14 -7.64 -1.75 24.24
N GLN A 15 -8.77 -1.98 23.60
CA GLN A 15 -8.96 -1.68 22.19
C GLN A 15 -8.93 -0.15 21.99
N PRO A 16 -7.98 0.38 21.21
CA PRO A 16 -7.81 1.82 21.08
C PRO A 16 -8.97 2.43 20.29
N SER A 17 -9.47 3.55 20.76
CA SER A 17 -10.44 4.38 20.06
C SER A 17 -9.81 5.04 18.82
N ILE A 18 -10.65 5.52 17.88
CA ILE A 18 -10.18 6.27 16.70
C ILE A 18 -9.31 7.47 17.10
N GLU A 19 -9.63 8.13 18.21
CA GLU A 19 -8.92 9.32 18.69
C GLU A 19 -7.52 8.95 19.20
N GLU A 20 -7.39 7.86 19.96
CA GLU A 20 -6.10 7.34 20.43
C GLU A 20 -5.25 6.82 19.27
N LEU A 21 -5.90 6.15 18.32
CA LEU A 21 -5.33 5.73 17.05
C LEU A 21 -4.78 6.94 16.27
N SER A 22 -5.54 8.04 16.19
CA SER A 22 -5.17 9.24 15.42
C SER A 22 -4.16 10.15 16.12
N ALA A 23 -3.97 10.04 17.44
CA ALA A 23 -3.16 10.96 18.24
C ALA A 23 -1.63 10.77 18.10
N GLY A 24 -1.15 10.05 17.08
CA GLY A 24 0.25 10.07 16.65
C GLY A 24 1.25 9.34 17.56
N GLY A 25 0.79 8.67 18.61
CA GLY A 25 1.63 7.92 19.54
C GLY A 25 2.04 6.54 19.02
N LYS A 26 3.04 6.49 18.12
CA LYS A 26 3.88 5.32 17.80
C LYS A 26 3.36 4.20 16.87
N LYS A 27 2.08 4.11 16.50
CA LYS A 27 1.62 3.09 15.52
C LYS A 27 1.00 3.76 14.30
N GLN A 28 1.57 3.55 13.11
CA GLN A 28 0.91 3.95 11.87
C GLN A 28 -0.43 3.23 11.78
N LEU A 29 -1.50 3.99 11.65
CA LEU A 29 -2.84 3.44 11.46
C LEU A 29 -2.93 2.74 10.12
N THR A 30 -3.15 1.43 10.17
CA THR A 30 -3.54 0.70 8.97
C THR A 30 -5.05 0.80 8.79
N PHE A 31 -5.51 0.71 7.54
CA PHE A 31 -6.94 0.69 7.22
C PHE A 31 -7.71 -0.39 8.00
N ILE A 32 -7.06 -1.54 8.27
CA ILE A 32 -7.62 -2.64 9.05
C ILE A 32 -7.83 -2.24 10.51
N ASP A 33 -6.89 -1.50 11.12
CA ASP A 33 -7.02 -1.03 12.51
C ASP A 33 -8.20 -0.06 12.65
N LEU A 34 -8.44 0.78 11.64
CA LEU A 34 -9.63 1.64 11.58
C LEU A 34 -10.93 0.82 11.52
N LEU A 35 -10.99 -0.20 10.66
CA LEU A 35 -12.18 -1.05 10.54
C LEU A 35 -12.49 -1.81 11.84
N PHE A 36 -11.46 -2.29 12.55
CA PHE A 36 -11.67 -2.92 13.85
C PHE A 36 -12.17 -1.94 14.92
N SER A 37 -11.68 -0.70 14.94
CA SER A 37 -12.11 0.32 15.91
C SER A 37 -13.60 0.72 15.78
N VAL A 38 -14.19 0.54 14.59
CA VAL A 38 -15.60 0.87 14.32
C VAL A 38 -16.50 -0.35 14.24
N ARG A 39 -15.94 -1.56 14.39
CA ARG A 39 -16.66 -2.83 14.22
C ARG A 39 -17.93 -2.86 15.06
N ASP A 40 -17.80 -2.57 16.35
CA ASP A 40 -18.92 -2.68 17.29
C ASP A 40 -19.93 -1.52 17.13
N LYS A 41 -19.48 -0.36 16.62
CA LYS A 41 -20.36 0.79 16.33
C LYS A 41 -21.29 0.55 15.14
N TYR A 42 -20.83 -0.19 14.14
CA TYR A 42 -21.58 -0.49 12.90
C TYR A 42 -21.97 -1.96 12.77
N ASN A 43 -21.81 -2.76 13.82
CA ASN A 43 -22.09 -4.21 13.82
C ASN A 43 -21.43 -4.97 12.65
N LEU A 44 -20.19 -4.60 12.30
CA LEU A 44 -19.47 -5.22 11.19
C LEU A 44 -19.10 -6.67 11.54
N THR A 45 -19.40 -7.59 10.63
CA THR A 45 -18.92 -8.96 10.72
C THR A 45 -17.48 -9.07 10.22
N ASP A 46 -16.80 -10.17 10.56
CA ASP A 46 -15.48 -10.47 9.99
C ASP A 46 -15.51 -10.59 8.45
N GLU A 47 -16.66 -10.97 7.89
CA GLU A 47 -16.88 -11.04 6.44
C GLU A 47 -16.99 -9.64 5.84
N ASP A 48 -17.70 -8.71 6.49
CA ASP A 48 -17.78 -7.31 6.06
C ASP A 48 -16.41 -6.64 6.06
N ILE A 49 -15.63 -6.82 7.14
CA ILE A 49 -14.27 -6.27 7.23
C ILE A 49 -13.39 -6.82 6.11
N ARG A 50 -13.45 -8.13 5.84
CA ARG A 50 -12.72 -8.75 4.73
C ARG A 50 -13.17 -8.17 3.39
N GLY A 51 -14.47 -8.05 3.15
CA GLY A 51 -15.02 -7.49 1.92
C GLY A 51 -14.58 -6.04 1.68
N GLN A 52 -14.54 -5.20 2.71
CA GLN A 52 -14.07 -3.81 2.59
C GLN A 52 -12.57 -3.73 2.29
N VAL A 53 -11.76 -4.58 2.94
CA VAL A 53 -10.31 -4.64 2.66
C VAL A 53 -10.05 -5.12 1.23
N ASP A 54 -10.76 -6.15 0.78
CA ASP A 54 -10.61 -6.69 -0.57
C ASP A 54 -11.07 -5.67 -1.62
N MET A 55 -12.21 -5.01 -1.39
CA MET A 55 -12.71 -3.93 -2.24
C MET A 55 -11.72 -2.76 -2.31
N PHE A 56 -11.13 -2.35 -1.18
CA PHE A 56 -10.12 -1.28 -1.15
C PHE A 56 -8.90 -1.61 -2.02
N MET A 57 -8.41 -2.86 -1.93
CA MET A 57 -7.25 -3.30 -2.71
C MET A 57 -7.56 -3.39 -4.22
N VAL A 58 -8.79 -3.77 -4.59
CA VAL A 58 -9.19 -3.95 -6.00
C VAL A 58 -9.66 -2.65 -6.66
N ALA A 59 -10.38 -1.79 -5.94
CA ALA A 59 -10.93 -0.55 -6.51
C ALA A 59 -9.84 0.38 -7.07
N GLY A 60 -8.64 0.34 -6.48
CA GLY A 60 -7.48 1.10 -6.96
C GLY A 60 -6.63 0.37 -8.01
N SER A 61 -6.72 -0.96 -8.13
CA SER A 61 -5.72 -1.72 -8.91
C SER A 61 -5.77 -1.41 -10.40
N ASP A 62 -6.97 -1.38 -10.97
CA ASP A 62 -7.14 -1.29 -12.42
C ASP A 62 -6.82 0.12 -12.93
N SER A 63 -7.27 1.13 -12.20
CA SER A 63 -6.99 2.54 -12.50
C SER A 63 -5.51 2.88 -12.34
N VAL A 64 -4.87 2.42 -11.26
CA VAL A 64 -3.43 2.62 -11.04
C VAL A 64 -2.60 1.87 -12.07
N SER A 65 -2.97 0.63 -12.42
CA SER A 65 -2.27 -0.15 -13.45
C SER A 65 -2.35 0.52 -14.82
N ALA A 66 -3.53 1.01 -15.20
CA ALA A 66 -3.72 1.75 -16.44
C ALA A 66 -2.88 3.05 -16.46
N GLN A 67 -2.87 3.79 -15.35
CA GLN A 67 -2.08 5.02 -15.21
C GLN A 67 -0.57 4.75 -15.33
N ILE A 68 -0.06 3.70 -14.67
CA ILE A 68 1.35 3.29 -14.77
C ILE A 68 1.68 2.90 -16.21
N GLY A 69 0.83 2.10 -16.85
CA GLY A 69 1.00 1.70 -18.25
C GLY A 69 1.09 2.92 -19.18
N PHE A 70 0.18 3.88 -19.01
CA PHE A 70 0.20 5.12 -19.78
C PHE A 70 1.45 5.96 -19.52
N ASN A 71 1.88 6.08 -18.26
CA ASN A 71 3.09 6.82 -17.91
C ASN A 71 4.34 6.21 -18.55
N LEU A 72 4.48 4.88 -18.50
CA LEU A 72 5.59 4.17 -19.14
C LEU A 72 5.56 4.32 -20.65
N PHE A 73 4.38 4.20 -21.27
CA PHE A 73 4.19 4.47 -22.69
C PHE A 73 4.63 5.90 -23.04
N ALA A 74 4.16 6.91 -22.32
CA ALA A 74 4.50 8.31 -22.57
C ALA A 74 6.00 8.60 -22.39
N LEU A 75 6.65 8.01 -21.39
CA LEU A 75 8.09 8.14 -21.15
C LEU A 75 8.91 7.47 -22.26
N GLY A 76 8.53 6.27 -22.70
CA GLY A 76 9.22 5.56 -23.79
C GLY A 76 9.21 6.33 -25.12
N HIS A 77 8.18 7.15 -25.36
CA HIS A 77 8.10 8.02 -26.54
C HIS A 77 8.85 9.36 -26.36
N ARG A 78 9.38 9.64 -25.17
CA ARG A 78 9.99 10.92 -24.80
C ARG A 78 11.32 10.70 -24.06
N GLN A 79 12.33 10.23 -24.78
CA GLN A 79 13.64 9.83 -24.24
C GLN A 79 14.29 10.85 -23.30
N HIS A 80 14.22 12.15 -23.63
CA HIS A 80 14.77 13.20 -22.75
C HIS A 80 14.12 13.25 -21.36
N TYR A 81 12.81 12.98 -21.26
CA TYR A 81 12.11 12.93 -19.98
C TYR A 81 12.35 11.59 -19.26
N GLN A 82 12.42 10.49 -20.02
CA GLN A 82 12.79 9.19 -19.48
C GLN A 82 14.15 9.21 -18.80
N GLU A 83 15.16 9.83 -19.42
CA GLU A 83 16.51 9.96 -18.85
C GLU A 83 16.49 10.76 -17.54
N LYS A 84 15.76 11.89 -17.50
CA LYS A 84 15.62 12.70 -16.29
C LYS A 84 15.02 11.90 -15.13
N VAL A 85 13.91 11.19 -15.39
CA VAL A 85 13.25 10.35 -14.39
C VAL A 85 14.17 9.22 -13.94
N TYR A 86 14.90 8.58 -14.86
CA TYR A 86 15.86 7.53 -14.53
C TYR A 86 16.96 8.04 -13.58
N GLN A 87 17.55 9.20 -13.88
CA GLN A 87 18.56 9.82 -13.02
C GLN A 87 18.00 10.18 -11.65
N GLU A 88 16.79 10.71 -11.58
CA GLU A 88 16.12 11.01 -10.31
C GLU A 88 15.94 9.75 -9.45
N ILE A 89 15.41 8.67 -10.03
CA ILE A 89 15.24 7.39 -9.32
C ILE A 89 16.61 6.86 -8.85
N ARG A 90 17.64 6.93 -9.69
CA ARG A 90 19.01 6.52 -9.32
C ARG A 90 19.58 7.32 -8.16
N ASN A 91 19.35 8.63 -8.14
CA ASN A 91 19.83 9.51 -7.09
C ASN A 91 19.14 9.22 -5.74
N VAL A 92 17.85 8.89 -5.76
CA VAL A 92 17.08 8.61 -4.53
C VAL A 92 17.34 7.20 -3.99
N THR A 93 17.42 6.19 -4.87
CA THR A 93 17.48 4.78 -4.46
C THR A 93 18.90 4.18 -4.42
N GLY A 94 19.88 4.90 -4.95
CA GLY A 94 21.26 4.42 -5.07
C GLY A 94 21.45 3.39 -6.18
N ALA A 95 22.72 3.05 -6.46
CA ALA A 95 23.08 2.18 -7.59
C ALA A 95 22.69 0.69 -7.42
N SER A 96 22.37 0.25 -6.20
CA SER A 96 22.15 -1.16 -5.89
C SER A 96 20.69 -1.62 -5.97
N PHE A 97 19.72 -0.70 -6.03
CA PHE A 97 18.30 -1.07 -5.88
C PHE A 97 17.55 -1.28 -7.22
N ILE A 98 18.14 -0.88 -8.36
CA ILE A 98 17.46 -0.90 -9.68
C ILE A 98 18.17 -1.80 -10.69
N THR A 99 18.45 -3.05 -10.36
CA THR A 99 18.93 -4.01 -11.37
C THR A 99 17.94 -5.15 -11.59
N VAL A 100 16.77 -4.82 -12.15
CA VAL A 100 16.07 -5.76 -13.05
C VAL A 100 16.93 -6.04 -14.30
N PHE A 101 17.84 -5.12 -14.66
CA PHE A 101 18.84 -5.30 -15.71
C PHE A 101 19.89 -6.39 -15.42
N HIS A 102 20.01 -6.92 -14.19
CA HIS A 102 20.91 -8.06 -13.93
C HIS A 102 20.29 -9.42 -14.31
N LEU A 103 18.97 -9.49 -14.53
CA LEU A 103 18.27 -10.72 -14.92
C LEU A 103 18.24 -10.97 -16.44
N PHE A 104 18.45 -9.93 -17.25
CA PHE A 104 18.45 -10.04 -18.72
C PHE A 104 19.85 -10.15 -19.34
N TYR A 105 20.92 -10.02 -18.54
CA TYR A 105 22.30 -10.14 -19.03
C TYR A 105 22.92 -11.54 -18.87
N TYR A 106 22.13 -12.53 -18.44
CA TYR A 106 22.60 -13.90 -18.19
C TYR A 106 21.83 -15.00 -18.94
N TYR A 107 21.18 -14.68 -20.06
CA TYR A 107 20.74 -15.64 -21.07
C TYR A 107 20.88 -15.07 -22.48
#